data_AF-A0A2W5D5C9-F1
#
_entry.id   AF-A0A2W5D5C9-F1
#
_cell.length_a   1.000
_cell.length_b   1.000
_cell.length_c   1.000
_cell.angle_alpha   90.00
_cell.angle_beta   90.00
_cell.angle_gamma   90.00
#
_symmetry.space_group_name_H-M   'P 1'
#
loop_
_entity.id
_entity.type
_entity.pdbx_description
1 polymer ?
#
loop_
_entity_poly.entity_id
_entity_poly.type
_entity_poly.pdbx_seq_one_letter_code
_entity_poly.pdbx_strand_id
1 'polypeptide(L)'
;MSPPNIPLLDNRALRWVPLLLCLALSGCSSYYGQLLQGQLQVLRQREPIDAVLADPARDPHLRQRLALAQQARRFASAALHLPDNRSYRVYADIGRSFVVWNVFATPRYSLAPVEHCFPIAGCVAYRGYYQQGRARGAAALLNEEGLDTYVGGVEAYSTLGWFDDPLLSSMLRWDDDRLAATIFHELAHQQLYVADDTAFNESFASFVEQQGLREWRAARGLPPPDARQERQRRQFTGLILASRERLQALYAEPLDAAQKSAGKTAEFERLRAQYRTLRDGQWGGDTRYDAWMAQPLNNARLLPFGLYDQWVEAFAALFRRANGDWREFYRRAAEIGRLPAAAREQALASLL
;
A
#
# COMPACT_ATOMS: atom_id res chain seq x y z
N MET A 1 -43.66 36.63 46.09
CA MET A 1 -43.10 35.27 45.88
C MET A 1 -41.74 35.45 45.24
N SER A 2 -40.66 35.26 46.01
CA SER A 2 -39.28 35.39 45.54
C SER A 2 -38.87 34.12 44.77
N PRO A 3 -38.04 34.22 43.71
CA PRO A 3 -37.62 33.06 42.94
C PRO A 3 -36.65 32.17 43.76
N PRO A 4 -36.61 30.86 43.50
CA PRO A 4 -35.71 29.95 44.19
C PRO A 4 -34.26 30.16 43.75
N ASN A 5 -33.35 30.19 44.73
CA ASN A 5 -31.91 30.13 44.51
C ASN A 5 -31.52 28.77 43.92
N ILE A 6 -31.12 28.75 42.64
CA ILE A 6 -30.41 27.60 42.06
C ILE A 6 -28.93 27.78 42.43
N PRO A 7 -28.33 26.90 43.25
CA PRO A 7 -26.90 26.95 43.48
C PRO A 7 -26.20 26.64 42.15
N LEU A 8 -25.45 27.63 41.64
CA LEU A 8 -24.52 27.45 40.53
C LEU A 8 -23.61 26.27 40.88
N LEU A 9 -23.71 25.19 40.08
CA LEU A 9 -22.77 24.07 40.03
C LEU A 9 -21.43 24.55 39.47
N ASP A 10 -20.85 25.60 40.04
CA ASP A 10 -19.79 26.36 39.41
C ASP A 10 -18.69 26.68 40.42
N ASN A 11 -17.62 25.88 40.35
CA ASN A 11 -16.23 26.22 40.69
C ASN A 11 -15.33 24.97 40.80
N ARG A 12 -15.90 23.78 41.05
CA ARG A 12 -15.11 22.53 41.13
C ARG A 12 -15.00 21.80 39.79
N ALA A 13 -16.01 21.88 38.93
CA ALA A 13 -15.96 21.30 37.57
C ALA A 13 -15.06 22.12 36.62
N LEU A 14 -14.97 23.44 36.81
CA LEU A 14 -14.18 24.34 35.96
C LEU A 14 -12.66 24.08 35.99
N ARG A 15 -12.14 23.43 37.04
CA ARG A 15 -10.71 23.04 37.13
C ARG A 15 -10.38 21.82 36.27
N TRP A 16 -11.38 20.99 35.96
CA TRP A 16 -11.22 19.83 35.09
C TRP A 16 -11.45 20.20 33.62
N VAL A 17 -12.14 21.30 33.33
CA VAL A 17 -12.33 21.82 31.97
C VAL A 17 -11.00 22.06 31.24
N PRO A 18 -10.00 22.78 31.77
CA PRO A 18 -8.72 22.95 31.08
C PRO A 18 -7.92 21.66 30.99
N LEU A 19 -8.04 20.73 31.95
CA LEU A 19 -7.36 19.43 31.89
C LEU A 19 -7.98 18.52 30.82
N LEU A 20 -9.31 18.46 30.76
CA LEU A 20 -10.07 17.76 29.73
C LEU A 20 -9.89 18.42 28.36
N LEU A 21 -9.77 19.75 28.29
CA LEU A 21 -9.49 20.49 27.07
C LEU A 21 -8.04 20.24 26.62
N CYS A 22 -7.05 20.21 27.51
CA CYS A 22 -5.67 19.83 27.18
C CYS A 22 -5.55 18.37 26.73
N LEU A 23 -6.30 17.45 27.35
CA LEU A 23 -6.39 16.04 26.93
C LEU A 23 -7.11 15.88 25.59
N ALA A 24 -8.17 16.66 25.32
CA ALA A 24 -8.87 16.67 24.04
C ALA A 24 -8.05 17.34 22.92
N LEU A 25 -7.29 18.40 23.23
CA LEU A 25 -6.42 19.12 22.30
C LEU A 25 -5.17 18.30 21.92
N SER A 26 -4.61 17.53 22.86
CA SER A 26 -3.50 16.59 22.59
C SER A 26 -3.98 15.31 21.89
N GLY A 27 -5.22 14.88 22.13
CA GLY A 27 -5.84 13.77 21.41
C GLY A 27 -5.96 14.01 19.90
N CYS A 28 -6.35 15.23 19.47
CA CYS A 28 -6.46 15.61 18.06
C CYS A 28 -5.11 15.81 17.33
N SER A 29 -4.02 16.09 18.05
CA SER A 29 -2.67 16.17 17.47
C SER A 29 -1.91 14.84 17.50
N SER A 30 -2.40 13.85 18.27
CA SER A 30 -1.80 12.51 18.36
C SER A 30 -1.85 11.74 17.03
N TYR A 31 -0.99 10.72 16.91
CA TYR A 31 -0.96 9.85 15.75
C TYR A 31 -2.28 9.07 15.56
N TYR A 32 -2.88 8.56 16.64
CA TYR A 32 -4.17 7.87 16.54
C TYR A 32 -5.33 8.84 16.27
N GLY A 33 -5.23 10.08 16.76
CA GLY A 33 -6.16 11.17 16.45
C GLY A 33 -6.25 11.44 14.95
N GLN A 34 -5.11 11.53 14.25
CA GLN A 34 -5.14 11.75 12.79
C GLN A 34 -5.63 10.55 12.00
N LEU A 35 -5.38 9.31 12.46
CA LEU A 35 -5.95 8.12 11.84
C LEU A 35 -7.47 8.13 11.94
N LEU A 36 -8.00 8.38 13.15
CA LEU A 36 -9.45 8.46 13.37
C LEU A 36 -10.08 9.59 12.57
N GLN A 37 -9.52 10.81 12.65
CA GLN A 37 -10.05 11.98 11.95
C GLN A 37 -10.03 11.78 10.43
N GLY A 38 -8.91 11.29 9.89
CA GLY A 38 -8.78 11.04 8.46
C GLY A 38 -9.72 9.96 7.95
N GLN A 39 -9.86 8.85 8.71
CA GLN A 39 -10.82 7.80 8.38
C GLN A 39 -12.26 8.33 8.41
N LEU A 40 -12.65 9.05 9.47
CA LEU A 40 -14.00 9.62 9.58
C LEU A 40 -14.29 10.61 8.44
N GLN A 41 -13.31 11.40 8.01
CA GLN A 41 -13.46 12.30 6.87
C GLN A 41 -13.78 11.52 5.59
N VAL A 42 -13.03 10.46 5.29
CA VAL A 42 -13.29 9.59 4.12
C VAL A 42 -14.68 8.96 4.23
N LEU A 43 -15.03 8.41 5.40
CA LEU A 43 -16.31 7.72 5.60
C LEU A 43 -17.52 8.64 5.48
N ARG A 44 -17.39 9.92 5.84
CA ARG A 44 -18.46 10.94 5.74
C ARG A 44 -18.68 11.45 4.31
N GLN A 45 -17.68 11.32 3.44
CA GLN A 45 -17.76 11.76 2.03
C GLN A 45 -18.37 10.70 1.10
N ARG A 46 -18.81 9.56 1.65
CA ARG A 46 -19.29 8.43 0.85
C ARG A 46 -20.67 8.70 0.27
N GLU A 47 -20.78 8.54 -1.05
CA GLU A 47 -22.03 8.51 -1.80
C GLU A 47 -22.18 7.15 -2.52
N PRO A 48 -23.39 6.55 -2.59
CA PRO A 48 -23.60 5.33 -3.37
C PRO A 48 -23.28 5.56 -4.84
N ILE A 49 -22.49 4.66 -5.45
CA ILE A 49 -22.09 4.83 -6.86
C ILE A 49 -23.33 4.88 -7.77
N ASP A 50 -24.35 4.06 -7.49
CA ASP A 50 -25.59 4.06 -8.29
C ASP A 50 -26.30 5.42 -8.29
N ALA A 51 -26.24 6.17 -7.18
CA ALA A 51 -26.77 7.52 -7.10
C ALA A 51 -25.98 8.49 -7.98
N VAL A 52 -24.64 8.40 -7.97
CA VAL A 52 -23.76 9.21 -8.84
C VAL A 52 -23.97 8.90 -10.31
N LEU A 53 -24.18 7.63 -10.66
CA LEU A 53 -24.44 7.20 -12.03
C LEU A 53 -25.81 7.66 -12.54
N ALA A 54 -26.82 7.72 -11.66
CA ALA A 54 -28.17 8.15 -11.99
C ALA A 54 -28.32 9.69 -12.13
N ASP A 55 -27.44 10.46 -11.50
CA ASP A 55 -27.50 11.93 -11.52
C ASP A 55 -26.90 12.51 -12.83
N PRO A 56 -27.72 13.10 -13.72
CA PRO A 56 -27.25 13.68 -14.97
C PRO A 56 -26.43 14.97 -14.79
N ALA A 57 -26.47 15.60 -13.61
CA ALA A 57 -25.68 16.80 -13.31
C ALA A 57 -24.22 16.46 -12.94
N ARG A 58 -23.89 15.19 -12.66
CA ARG A 58 -22.52 14.77 -12.36
C ARG A 58 -21.68 14.72 -13.63
N ASP A 59 -20.37 14.98 -13.45
CA ASP A 59 -19.39 14.93 -14.53
C ASP A 59 -19.49 13.60 -15.32
N PRO A 60 -19.72 13.64 -16.65
CA PRO A 60 -19.80 12.45 -17.48
C PRO A 60 -18.56 11.56 -17.38
N HIS A 61 -17.36 12.14 -17.24
CA HIS A 61 -16.13 11.37 -17.12
C HIS A 61 -16.08 10.61 -15.78
N LEU A 62 -16.44 11.26 -14.67
CA LEU A 62 -16.62 10.59 -13.38
C LEU A 62 -17.60 9.43 -13.48
N ARG A 63 -18.78 9.64 -14.09
CA ARG A 63 -19.79 8.59 -14.26
C ARG A 63 -19.26 7.41 -15.07
N GLN A 64 -18.54 7.65 -16.16
CA GLN A 64 -17.90 6.61 -16.96
C GLN A 64 -16.90 5.79 -16.16
N ARG A 65 -16.02 6.46 -15.40
CA ARG A 65 -15.00 5.82 -14.56
C ARG A 65 -15.62 4.98 -13.45
N LEU A 66 -16.67 5.49 -12.79
CA LEU A 66 -17.41 4.74 -11.77
C LEU A 66 -18.16 3.53 -12.34
N ALA A 67 -18.74 3.65 -13.54
CA ALA A 67 -19.40 2.54 -14.20
C ALA A 67 -18.39 1.42 -14.53
N LEU A 68 -17.18 1.78 -14.98
CA LEU A 68 -16.10 0.82 -15.18
C LEU A 68 -15.67 0.16 -13.86
N ALA A 69 -15.50 0.94 -12.79
CA ALA A 69 -15.16 0.41 -11.47
C ALA A 69 -16.18 -0.64 -10.99
N GLN A 70 -17.48 -0.39 -11.17
CA GLN A 70 -18.51 -1.37 -10.84
C GLN A 70 -18.41 -2.65 -11.68
N GLN A 71 -18.07 -2.53 -12.96
CA GLN A 71 -17.88 -3.70 -13.83
C GLN A 71 -16.68 -4.53 -13.37
N ALA A 72 -15.54 -3.88 -13.08
CA ALA A 72 -14.37 -4.54 -12.53
C ALA A 72 -14.68 -5.23 -11.20
N ARG A 73 -15.33 -4.54 -10.27
CA ARG A 73 -15.77 -5.14 -9.00
C ARG A 73 -16.65 -6.37 -9.24
N ARG A 74 -17.68 -6.30 -10.10
CA ARG A 74 -18.53 -7.47 -10.39
C ARG A 74 -17.71 -8.65 -10.93
N PHE A 75 -16.76 -8.38 -11.82
CA PHE A 75 -15.84 -9.39 -12.32
C PHE A 75 -14.96 -9.99 -11.22
N ALA A 76 -14.45 -9.16 -10.31
CA ALA A 76 -13.66 -9.63 -9.16
C ALA A 76 -14.40 -10.70 -8.35
N SER A 77 -15.68 -10.46 -8.03
CA SER A 77 -16.46 -11.44 -7.26
C SER A 77 -16.89 -12.64 -8.10
N ALA A 78 -17.33 -12.42 -9.34
CA ALA A 78 -17.92 -13.47 -10.17
C ALA A 78 -16.88 -14.42 -10.79
N ALA A 79 -15.77 -13.87 -11.29
CA ALA A 79 -14.74 -14.62 -12.01
C ALA A 79 -13.53 -14.95 -11.14
N LEU A 80 -13.06 -13.98 -10.34
CA LEU A 80 -11.87 -14.17 -9.50
C LEU A 80 -12.18 -14.74 -8.11
N HIS A 81 -13.46 -14.98 -7.80
CA HIS A 81 -13.93 -15.43 -6.48
C HIS A 81 -13.46 -14.57 -5.30
N LEU A 82 -13.26 -13.27 -5.54
CA LEU A 82 -12.99 -12.30 -4.48
C LEU A 82 -14.27 -11.95 -3.69
N PRO A 83 -14.15 -11.40 -2.47
CA PRO A 83 -15.31 -11.13 -1.61
C PRO A 83 -16.41 -10.30 -2.29
N ASP A 84 -17.66 -10.74 -2.13
CA ASP A 84 -18.85 -10.00 -2.60
C ASP A 84 -19.45 -9.14 -1.48
N ASN A 85 -18.65 -8.22 -0.92
CA ASN A 85 -19.08 -7.32 0.17
C ASN A 85 -19.40 -5.89 -0.31
N ARG A 86 -19.59 -4.95 0.62
CA ARG A 86 -19.98 -3.57 0.28
C ARG A 86 -18.82 -2.66 -0.14
N SER A 87 -17.56 -3.11 0.01
CA SER A 87 -16.38 -2.35 -0.43
C SER A 87 -16.43 -2.06 -1.93
N TYR A 88 -16.00 -0.86 -2.30
CA TYR A 88 -15.94 -0.31 -3.65
C TYR A 88 -17.30 -0.20 -4.37
N ARG A 89 -18.42 -0.23 -3.62
CA ARG A 89 -19.78 0.09 -4.12
C ARG A 89 -20.23 1.53 -3.82
N VAL A 90 -19.42 2.25 -3.04
CA VAL A 90 -19.61 3.65 -2.68
C VAL A 90 -18.40 4.45 -3.16
N TYR A 91 -18.58 5.72 -3.49
CA TYR A 91 -17.55 6.63 -3.97
C TYR A 91 -17.29 7.72 -2.92
N ALA A 92 -16.03 8.13 -2.77
CA ALA A 92 -15.66 9.27 -1.93
C ALA A 92 -14.67 10.18 -2.67
N ASP A 93 -15.07 11.44 -2.88
CA ASP A 93 -14.15 12.45 -3.39
C ASP A 93 -13.33 13.06 -2.25
N ILE A 94 -12.08 12.59 -2.13
CA ILE A 94 -11.17 13.02 -1.07
C ILE A 94 -10.47 14.36 -1.37
N GLY A 95 -10.61 14.92 -2.57
CA GLY A 95 -10.02 16.22 -2.94
C GLY A 95 -8.48 16.29 -2.89
N ARG A 96 -7.79 15.13 -2.91
CA ARG A 96 -6.32 15.03 -2.79
C ARG A 96 -5.77 13.87 -3.63
N SER A 97 -4.49 13.91 -3.96
CA SER A 97 -3.85 12.92 -4.85
C SER A 97 -3.67 11.54 -4.22
N PHE A 98 -3.55 11.46 -2.90
CA PHE A 98 -3.30 10.22 -2.18
C PHE A 98 -4.16 10.20 -0.93
N VAL A 99 -4.75 9.04 -0.62
CA VAL A 99 -5.58 8.88 0.57
C VAL A 99 -4.74 8.92 1.84
N VAL A 100 -3.56 8.29 1.81
CA VAL A 100 -2.56 8.31 2.87
C VAL A 100 -1.15 8.44 2.29
N TRP A 101 -0.22 8.81 3.15
CA TRP A 101 1.20 8.90 2.88
C TRP A 101 1.92 7.96 3.85
N ASN A 102 2.60 6.96 3.30
CA ASN A 102 3.35 5.99 4.08
C ASN A 102 4.77 6.51 4.31
N VAL A 103 5.19 6.50 5.58
CA VAL A 103 6.56 6.74 5.99
C VAL A 103 7.22 5.38 6.21
N PHE A 104 8.28 5.13 5.45
CA PHE A 104 9.17 3.99 5.59
C PHE A 104 10.45 4.47 6.25
N ALA A 105 11.02 3.66 7.14
CA ALA A 105 12.29 3.96 7.76
C ALA A 105 13.13 2.70 7.97
N THR A 106 14.44 2.86 7.94
CA THR A 106 15.42 1.78 8.21
C THR A 106 16.64 2.37 8.90
N PRO A 107 17.36 1.62 9.75
CA PRO A 107 18.70 2.00 10.15
C PRO A 107 19.61 2.24 8.94
N ARG A 108 20.54 3.20 9.05
CA ARG A 108 21.42 3.63 7.96
C ARG A 108 22.18 2.51 7.26
N TYR A 109 22.49 1.43 7.98
CA TYR A 109 23.20 0.24 7.47
C TYR A 109 22.40 -1.05 7.73
N SER A 110 21.09 -1.00 7.52
CA SER A 110 20.21 -2.16 7.53
C SER A 110 19.11 -1.97 6.49
N LEU A 111 18.61 -3.08 5.93
CA LEU A 111 17.40 -3.10 5.11
C LEU A 111 16.18 -3.56 5.91
N ALA A 112 16.34 -3.88 7.19
CA ALA A 112 15.22 -4.18 8.08
C ALA A 112 14.39 -2.91 8.32
N PRO A 113 13.07 -2.95 8.10
CA PRO A 113 12.21 -1.81 8.36
C PRO A 113 12.13 -1.52 9.86
N VAL A 114 11.94 -0.24 10.20
CA VAL A 114 11.40 0.13 11.51
C VAL A 114 9.91 -0.21 11.51
N GLU A 115 9.53 -1.20 12.29
CA GLU A 115 8.16 -1.68 12.35
C GLU A 115 7.29 -0.82 13.28
N HIS A 116 6.01 -0.77 12.95
CA HIS A 116 4.99 -0.11 13.73
C HIS A 116 3.85 -1.09 14.02
N CYS A 117 3.61 -1.36 15.29
CA CYS A 117 2.63 -2.36 15.72
C CYS A 117 1.28 -1.73 16.05
N PHE A 118 0.23 -2.34 15.53
CA PHE A 118 -1.16 -1.93 15.68
C PHE A 118 -1.98 -3.09 16.24
N PRO A 119 -3.01 -2.82 17.07
CA PRO A 119 -3.79 -3.88 17.71
C PRO A 119 -4.47 -4.86 16.74
N ILE A 120 -4.80 -4.40 15.53
CA ILE A 120 -5.57 -5.19 14.54
C ILE A 120 -4.68 -5.66 13.40
N ALA A 121 -3.86 -4.78 12.82
CA ALA A 121 -3.02 -5.10 11.66
C ALA A 121 -1.71 -5.83 12.01
N GLY A 122 -1.37 -5.93 13.31
CA GLY A 122 -0.05 -6.39 13.72
C GLY A 122 1.03 -5.34 13.46
N CYS A 123 2.27 -5.79 13.36
CA CYS A 123 3.43 -4.98 13.03
C CYS A 123 3.57 -4.86 11.50
N VAL A 124 3.61 -3.61 11.03
CA VAL A 124 3.76 -3.28 9.61
C VAL A 124 5.05 -2.50 9.37
N ALA A 125 5.62 -2.67 8.18
CA ALA A 125 6.90 -2.07 7.77
C ALA A 125 6.84 -0.56 7.43
N TYR A 126 5.71 0.10 7.68
CA TYR A 126 5.49 1.50 7.37
C TYR A 126 4.43 2.14 8.28
N ARG A 127 4.41 3.47 8.33
CA ARG A 127 3.43 4.24 9.09
C ARG A 127 2.63 5.17 8.18
N GLY A 128 1.31 4.97 8.12
CA GLY A 128 0.42 5.77 7.29
C GLY A 128 -0.02 7.08 7.95
N TYR A 129 -0.09 8.16 7.15
CA TYR A 129 -0.55 9.49 7.54
C TYR A 129 -1.52 10.06 6.51
N TYR A 130 -2.67 10.57 6.96
CA TYR A 130 -3.66 11.19 6.08
C TYR A 130 -3.22 12.56 5.50
N GLN A 131 -2.23 13.20 6.12
CA GLN A 131 -1.71 14.51 5.71
C GLN A 131 -0.24 14.40 5.33
N GLN A 132 0.12 14.85 4.13
CA GLN A 132 1.50 14.81 3.64
C GLN A 132 2.48 15.56 4.56
N GLY A 133 2.06 16.72 5.08
CA GLY A 133 2.88 17.51 6.01
C GLY A 133 3.24 16.74 7.28
N ARG A 134 2.30 15.96 7.83
CA ARG A 134 2.57 15.11 9.00
C ARG A 134 3.51 13.95 8.67
N ALA A 135 3.37 13.34 7.49
CA ALA A 135 4.27 12.29 7.02
C ALA A 135 5.71 12.83 6.87
N ARG A 136 5.87 14.01 6.25
CA ARG A 136 7.18 14.67 6.09
C ARG A 136 7.79 15.06 7.42
N GLY A 137 6.98 15.59 8.35
CA GLY A 137 7.44 15.90 9.71
C GLY A 137 7.92 14.66 10.45
N ALA A 138 7.17 13.55 10.37
CA ALA A 138 7.57 12.29 10.98
C ALA A 138 8.86 11.71 10.36
N ALA A 139 8.99 11.75 9.04
CA ALA A 139 10.22 11.35 8.35
C ALA A 139 11.42 12.23 8.72
N ALA A 140 11.22 13.54 8.91
CA ALA A 140 12.28 14.44 9.34
C ALA A 140 12.81 14.08 10.73
N LEU A 141 11.93 13.81 11.69
CA LEU A 141 12.33 13.37 13.04
C LEU A 141 13.14 12.07 13.01
N LEU A 142 12.71 11.08 12.23
CA LEU A 142 13.42 9.82 12.06
C LEU A 142 14.78 10.01 11.36
N ASN A 143 14.89 10.95 10.42
CA ASN A 143 16.19 11.30 9.82
C ASN A 143 17.16 11.93 10.83
N GLU A 144 16.68 12.78 11.75
CA GLU A 144 17.50 13.36 12.83
C GLU A 144 18.03 12.27 13.79
N GLU A 145 17.28 11.17 13.94
CA GLU A 145 17.72 9.96 14.66
C GLU A 145 18.73 9.11 13.86
N GLY A 146 19.11 9.55 12.65
CA GLY A 146 20.09 8.88 11.81
C GLY A 146 19.54 7.73 10.97
N LEU A 147 18.21 7.61 10.85
CA LEU A 147 17.57 6.62 10.00
C LEU A 147 17.50 7.11 8.55
N ASP A 148 17.52 6.18 7.60
CA ASP A 148 17.07 6.47 6.25
C ASP A 148 15.53 6.49 6.24
N THR A 149 14.94 7.46 5.56
CA THR A 149 13.47 7.54 5.44
C THR A 149 13.00 7.73 4.01
N TYR A 150 11.78 7.28 3.73
CA TYR A 150 11.10 7.50 2.47
C TYR A 150 9.61 7.76 2.72
N VAL A 151 9.05 8.77 2.03
CA VAL A 151 7.62 9.08 2.09
C VAL A 151 7.00 8.78 0.72
N GLY A 152 6.11 7.78 0.68
CA GLY A 152 5.38 7.36 -0.50
C GLY A 152 3.90 7.71 -0.41
N GLY A 153 3.31 8.20 -1.51
CA GLY A 153 1.87 8.39 -1.61
C GLY A 153 1.15 7.08 -1.89
N VAL A 154 0.00 6.86 -1.25
CA VAL A 154 -0.83 5.67 -1.38
C VAL A 154 -2.19 6.07 -1.95
N GLU A 155 -2.58 5.44 -3.05
CA GLU A 155 -3.74 5.84 -3.86
C GLU A 155 -5.03 5.18 -3.39
N ALA A 156 -4.92 3.97 -2.87
CA ALA A 156 -5.99 3.17 -2.30
C ALA A 156 -5.45 2.41 -1.08
N TYR A 157 -6.36 2.03 -0.19
CA TYR A 157 -6.06 1.04 0.85
C TYR A 157 -7.31 0.16 1.03
N SER A 158 -7.13 -0.94 1.74
CA SER A 158 -8.23 -1.67 2.35
C SER A 158 -8.17 -1.59 3.87
N THR A 159 -9.34 -1.43 4.50
CA THR A 159 -9.51 -1.67 5.94
C THR A 159 -9.73 -3.13 6.27
N LEU A 160 -9.36 -4.07 5.39
CA LEU A 160 -9.53 -5.52 5.56
C LEU A 160 -11.00 -5.93 5.77
N GLY A 161 -11.94 -5.13 5.25
CA GLY A 161 -13.37 -5.37 5.37
C GLY A 161 -14.01 -4.88 6.67
N TRP A 162 -13.29 -4.13 7.53
CA TRP A 162 -13.88 -3.51 8.72
C TRP A 162 -14.88 -2.39 8.37
N PHE A 163 -14.71 -1.75 7.21
CA PHE A 163 -15.64 -0.76 6.68
C PHE A 163 -15.96 -1.05 5.21
N ASP A 164 -17.05 -0.45 4.72
CA ASP A 164 -17.29 -0.33 3.28
C ASP A 164 -16.27 0.66 2.70
N ASP A 165 -15.10 0.15 2.33
CA ASP A 165 -14.00 0.92 1.73
C ASP A 165 -14.52 1.60 0.45
N PRO A 166 -14.47 2.94 0.31
CA PRO A 166 -14.97 3.59 -0.89
C PRO A 166 -13.99 3.45 -2.06
N LEU A 167 -14.53 3.55 -3.27
CA LEU A 167 -13.74 3.95 -4.42
C LEU A 167 -13.34 5.42 -4.23
N LEU A 168 -12.04 5.68 -4.15
CA LEU A 168 -11.50 7.00 -3.86
C LEU A 168 -11.24 7.79 -5.14
N SER A 169 -11.42 9.12 -5.12
CA SER A 169 -11.09 9.95 -6.29
C SER A 169 -9.61 9.89 -6.71
N SER A 170 -8.70 9.47 -5.84
CA SER A 170 -7.31 9.16 -6.17
C SER A 170 -7.16 7.94 -7.09
N MET A 171 -8.02 6.92 -6.95
CA MET A 171 -8.01 5.71 -7.79
C MET A 171 -8.45 6.00 -9.23
N LEU A 172 -9.29 7.02 -9.40
CA LEU A 172 -9.92 7.31 -10.69
C LEU A 172 -9.03 8.03 -11.69
N ARG A 173 -7.83 8.47 -11.30
CA ARG A 173 -6.93 9.32 -12.11
C ARG A 173 -6.13 8.56 -13.17
N TRP A 174 -5.98 7.25 -12.99
CA TRP A 174 -5.16 6.40 -13.85
C TRP A 174 -5.98 5.79 -14.99
N ASP A 175 -5.34 5.00 -15.84
CA ASP A 175 -6.04 4.27 -16.89
C ASP A 175 -7.03 3.22 -16.34
N ASP A 176 -7.73 2.57 -17.26
CA ASP A 176 -8.76 1.57 -16.97
C ASP A 176 -8.18 0.28 -16.36
N ASP A 177 -6.98 -0.12 -16.78
CA ASP A 177 -6.31 -1.31 -16.27
C ASP A 177 -5.87 -1.08 -14.83
N ARG A 178 -5.23 0.07 -14.55
CA ARG A 178 -4.79 0.42 -13.19
C ARG A 178 -5.95 0.54 -12.21
N LEU A 179 -7.09 1.07 -12.65
CA LEU A 179 -8.30 1.13 -11.82
C LEU A 179 -8.80 -0.28 -11.47
N ALA A 180 -8.94 -1.16 -12.47
CA ALA A 180 -9.41 -2.52 -12.24
C ALA A 180 -8.43 -3.33 -11.38
N ALA A 181 -7.13 -3.24 -11.70
CA ALA A 181 -6.03 -3.86 -10.97
C ALA A 181 -6.04 -3.45 -9.48
N THR A 182 -6.13 -2.16 -9.19
CA THR A 182 -6.21 -1.66 -7.80
C THR A 182 -7.43 -2.24 -7.06
N ILE A 183 -8.61 -2.30 -7.70
CA ILE A 183 -9.79 -2.92 -7.06
C ILE A 183 -9.53 -4.39 -6.73
N PHE A 184 -8.85 -5.14 -7.61
CA PHE A 184 -8.53 -6.54 -7.37
C PHE A 184 -7.52 -6.72 -6.24
N HIS A 185 -6.47 -5.89 -6.20
CA HIS A 185 -5.46 -5.87 -5.13
C HIS A 185 -6.11 -5.65 -3.76
N GLU A 186 -6.92 -4.61 -3.64
CA GLU A 186 -7.49 -4.27 -2.34
C GLU A 186 -8.55 -5.28 -1.88
N LEU A 187 -9.33 -5.86 -2.81
CA LEU A 187 -10.23 -6.98 -2.48
C LEU A 187 -9.47 -8.26 -2.13
N ALA A 188 -8.27 -8.47 -2.65
CA ALA A 188 -7.42 -9.60 -2.27
C ALA A 188 -7.00 -9.50 -0.79
N HIS A 189 -6.68 -8.31 -0.28
CA HIS A 189 -6.43 -8.12 1.16
C HIS A 189 -7.64 -8.48 2.03
N GLN A 190 -8.86 -8.30 1.53
CA GLN A 190 -10.09 -8.73 2.23
C GLN A 190 -10.33 -10.24 2.10
N GLN A 191 -9.77 -10.88 1.07
CA GLN A 191 -9.84 -12.33 0.88
C GLN A 191 -8.89 -13.08 1.82
N LEU A 192 -7.66 -12.60 1.97
CA LEU A 192 -6.65 -13.20 2.82
C LEU A 192 -5.68 -12.14 3.33
N TYR A 193 -5.51 -12.14 4.66
CA TYR A 193 -4.53 -11.30 5.35
C TYR A 193 -3.90 -12.09 6.48
N VAL A 194 -2.59 -11.98 6.62
CA VAL A 194 -1.77 -12.64 7.63
C VAL A 194 -1.11 -11.57 8.49
N ALA A 195 -1.42 -11.56 9.79
CA ALA A 195 -0.82 -10.60 10.71
C ALA A 195 0.72 -10.76 10.76
N ASP A 196 1.41 -9.65 10.96
CA ASP A 196 2.88 -9.58 11.08
C ASP A 196 3.65 -10.09 9.84
N ASP A 197 3.03 -10.13 8.66
CA ASP A 197 3.70 -10.53 7.41
C ASP A 197 3.33 -9.64 6.21
N THR A 198 3.97 -8.47 6.15
CA THR A 198 3.75 -7.52 5.07
C THR A 198 4.17 -8.11 3.71
N ALA A 199 5.27 -8.86 3.64
CA ALA A 199 5.77 -9.41 2.38
C ALA A 199 4.81 -10.46 1.79
N PHE A 200 4.24 -11.34 2.62
CA PHE A 200 3.21 -12.28 2.22
C PHE A 200 1.98 -11.56 1.69
N ASN A 201 1.43 -10.60 2.46
CA ASN A 201 0.17 -9.94 2.14
C ASN A 201 0.25 -9.15 0.83
N GLU A 202 1.30 -8.35 0.67
CA GLU A 202 1.46 -7.50 -0.51
C GLU A 202 1.81 -8.32 -1.75
N SER A 203 2.63 -9.38 -1.61
CA SER A 203 2.93 -10.29 -2.74
C SER A 203 1.70 -11.10 -3.17
N PHE A 204 0.87 -11.55 -2.22
CA PHE A 204 -0.38 -12.23 -2.50
C PHE A 204 -1.34 -11.32 -3.28
N ALA A 205 -1.59 -10.12 -2.77
CA ALA A 205 -2.48 -9.16 -3.41
C ALA A 205 -1.95 -8.72 -4.79
N SER A 206 -0.62 -8.49 -4.92
CA SER A 206 0.03 -8.16 -6.20
C SER A 206 -0.11 -9.28 -7.24
N PHE A 207 -0.04 -10.54 -6.82
CA PHE A 207 -0.28 -11.67 -7.74
C PHE A 207 -1.74 -11.70 -8.20
N VAL A 208 -2.69 -11.58 -7.27
CA VAL A 208 -4.13 -11.55 -7.58
C VAL A 208 -4.47 -10.39 -8.51
N GLU A 209 -3.90 -9.21 -8.26
CA GLU A 209 -3.98 -8.04 -9.15
C GLU A 209 -3.57 -8.39 -10.58
N GLN A 210 -2.35 -8.91 -10.75
CA GLN A 210 -1.77 -9.14 -12.07
C GLN A 210 -2.51 -10.25 -12.85
N GLN A 211 -2.84 -11.35 -12.18
CA GLN A 211 -3.58 -12.46 -12.80
C GLN A 211 -5.03 -12.05 -13.08
N GLY A 212 -5.68 -11.37 -12.14
CA GLY A 212 -7.02 -10.83 -12.30
C GLY A 212 -7.12 -9.85 -13.46
N LEU A 213 -6.13 -8.98 -13.66
CA LEU A 213 -6.08 -8.06 -14.79
C LEU A 213 -5.95 -8.80 -16.13
N ARG A 214 -5.14 -9.87 -16.20
CA ARG A 214 -5.05 -10.70 -17.41
C ARG A 214 -6.39 -11.32 -17.79
N GLU A 215 -7.09 -11.89 -16.80
CA GLU A 215 -8.41 -12.51 -17.01
C GLU A 215 -9.49 -11.46 -17.32
N TRP A 216 -9.44 -10.30 -16.69
CA TRP A 216 -10.35 -9.18 -16.94
C TRP A 216 -10.27 -8.69 -18.38
N ARG A 217 -9.05 -8.52 -18.89
CA ARG A 217 -8.82 -8.12 -20.29
C ARG A 217 -9.28 -9.21 -21.26
N ALA A 218 -8.96 -10.48 -20.97
CA ALA A 218 -9.39 -11.61 -21.78
C ALA A 218 -10.93 -11.70 -21.87
N ALA A 219 -11.65 -11.53 -20.75
CA ALA A 219 -13.11 -11.52 -20.71
C ALA A 219 -13.74 -10.38 -21.53
N ARG A 220 -12.97 -9.34 -21.85
CA ARG A 220 -13.38 -8.19 -22.67
C ARG A 220 -12.87 -8.26 -24.10
N GLY A 221 -12.24 -9.36 -24.50
CA GLY A 221 -11.62 -9.51 -25.83
C GLY A 221 -10.46 -8.54 -26.07
N LEU A 222 -9.86 -8.01 -25.00
CA LEU A 222 -8.70 -7.13 -25.08
C LEU A 222 -7.42 -7.98 -25.10
N PRO A 223 -6.35 -7.53 -25.78
CA PRO A 223 -5.06 -8.21 -25.72
C PRO A 223 -4.57 -8.23 -24.26
N PRO A 224 -3.70 -9.18 -23.86
CA PRO A 224 -3.11 -9.18 -22.53
C PRO A 224 -2.39 -7.85 -22.25
N PRO A 225 -2.13 -7.52 -20.96
CA PRO A 225 -1.30 -6.36 -20.61
C PRO A 225 0.00 -6.36 -21.42
N ASP A 226 0.51 -5.17 -21.75
CA ASP A 226 1.69 -5.01 -22.60
C ASP A 226 2.88 -5.80 -22.02
N ALA A 227 3.24 -6.89 -22.71
CA ALA A 227 4.30 -7.79 -22.31
C ALA A 227 5.67 -7.09 -22.22
N ARG A 228 5.85 -5.97 -22.94
CA ARG A 228 7.03 -5.11 -22.79
C ARG A 228 7.04 -4.42 -21.44
N GLN A 229 5.95 -3.81 -21.05
CA GLN A 229 5.85 -3.09 -19.77
C GLN A 229 6.01 -4.03 -18.60
N GLU A 230 5.37 -5.19 -18.66
CA GLU A 230 5.49 -6.21 -17.61
C GLU A 230 6.93 -6.73 -17.50
N ARG A 231 7.60 -6.97 -18.64
CA ARG A 231 9.02 -7.35 -18.63
C ARG A 231 9.89 -6.24 -18.04
N GLN A 232 9.69 -4.99 -18.45
CA GLN A 232 10.46 -3.84 -17.94
C GLN A 232 10.27 -3.68 -16.43
N ARG A 233 9.03 -3.81 -15.93
CA ARG A 233 8.72 -3.79 -14.50
C ARG A 233 9.48 -4.91 -13.77
N ARG A 234 9.36 -6.16 -14.22
CA ARG A 234 10.08 -7.29 -13.62
C ARG A 234 11.59 -7.10 -13.62
N GLN A 235 12.17 -6.60 -14.71
CA GLN A 235 13.61 -6.34 -14.77
C GLN A 235 14.03 -5.19 -13.84
N PHE A 236 13.23 -4.13 -13.75
CA PHE A 236 13.48 -3.01 -12.84
C PHE A 236 13.40 -3.44 -11.37
N THR A 237 12.34 -4.14 -10.99
CA THR A 237 12.20 -4.74 -9.65
C THR A 237 13.37 -5.68 -9.37
N GLY A 238 13.75 -6.53 -10.33
CA GLY A 238 14.91 -7.42 -10.21
C GLY A 238 16.22 -6.68 -9.94
N LEU A 239 16.46 -5.52 -10.58
CA LEU A 239 17.62 -4.68 -10.29
C LEU A 239 17.62 -4.18 -8.84
N ILE A 240 16.46 -3.77 -8.34
CA ILE A 240 16.31 -3.26 -6.97
C ILE A 240 16.48 -4.39 -5.95
N LEU A 241 15.85 -5.54 -6.17
CA LEU A 241 16.00 -6.72 -5.29
C LEU A 241 17.45 -7.19 -5.24
N ALA A 242 18.12 -7.29 -6.39
CA ALA A 242 19.54 -7.64 -6.43
C ALA A 242 20.42 -6.59 -5.73
N SER A 243 20.04 -5.30 -5.78
CA SER A 243 20.73 -4.25 -5.03
C SER A 243 20.55 -4.41 -3.52
N ARG A 244 19.33 -4.75 -3.09
CA ARG A 244 19.02 -5.05 -1.69
C ARG A 244 19.87 -6.21 -1.16
N GLU A 245 19.94 -7.32 -1.89
CA GLU A 245 20.76 -8.48 -1.49
C GLU A 245 22.24 -8.09 -1.28
N ARG A 246 22.78 -7.26 -2.16
CA ARG A 246 24.19 -6.82 -2.10
C ARG A 246 24.44 -5.85 -0.95
N LEU A 247 23.48 -4.97 -0.64
CA LEU A 247 23.52 -4.13 0.56
C LEU A 247 23.42 -4.97 1.83
N GLN A 248 22.54 -5.98 1.84
CA GLN A 248 22.38 -6.87 2.99
C GLN A 248 23.70 -7.61 3.30
N ALA A 249 24.36 -8.14 2.27
CA ALA A 249 25.67 -8.76 2.41
C ALA A 249 26.72 -7.76 2.92
N LEU A 250 26.82 -6.58 2.30
CA LEU A 250 27.73 -5.51 2.70
C LEU A 250 27.55 -5.12 4.18
N TYR A 251 26.31 -5.02 4.65
CA TYR A 251 26.02 -4.61 6.02
C TYR A 251 26.30 -5.69 7.07
N ALA A 252 26.29 -6.96 6.67
CA ALA A 252 26.65 -8.09 7.52
C ALA A 252 28.17 -8.20 7.75
N GLU A 253 28.99 -7.61 6.88
CA GLU A 253 30.44 -7.60 7.05
C GLU A 253 30.90 -6.77 8.27
N PRO A 254 32.02 -7.16 8.91
CA PRO A 254 32.61 -6.45 10.06
C PRO A 254 33.37 -5.19 9.63
N LEU A 255 32.70 -4.33 8.85
CA LEU A 255 33.22 -3.05 8.36
C LEU A 255 32.85 -1.91 9.31
N ASP A 256 33.69 -0.87 9.36
CA ASP A 256 33.37 0.37 10.06
C ASP A 256 32.28 1.19 9.33
N ALA A 257 31.79 2.25 9.97
CA ALA A 257 30.73 3.08 9.40
C ALA A 257 31.15 3.82 8.11
N ALA A 258 32.42 4.21 7.99
CA ALA A 258 32.93 4.91 6.81
C ALA A 258 32.98 3.96 5.61
N GLN A 259 33.46 2.73 5.82
CA GLN A 259 33.49 1.66 4.83
C GLN A 259 32.07 1.26 4.39
N LYS A 260 31.12 1.07 5.34
CA LYS A 260 29.71 0.79 5.01
C LYS A 260 29.06 1.95 4.24
N SER A 261 29.41 3.20 4.58
CA SER A 261 28.93 4.37 3.85
C SER A 261 29.45 4.40 2.42
N ALA A 262 30.75 4.14 2.22
CA ALA A 262 31.36 4.11 0.90
C ALA A 262 30.77 2.98 0.04
N GLY A 263 30.63 1.77 0.60
CA GLY A 263 30.02 0.63 -0.08
C GLY A 263 28.56 0.86 -0.45
N LYS A 264 27.77 1.49 0.44
CA LYS A 264 26.38 1.87 0.17
C LYS A 264 26.28 2.84 -1.02
N THR A 265 27.11 3.89 -1.04
CA THR A 265 27.15 4.85 -2.15
C THR A 265 27.54 4.16 -3.45
N ALA A 266 28.58 3.32 -3.42
CA ALA A 266 29.03 2.56 -4.58
C ALA A 266 27.92 1.64 -5.13
N GLU A 267 27.12 1.04 -4.25
CA GLU A 267 26.00 0.21 -4.66
C GLU A 267 24.90 1.00 -5.36
N PHE A 268 24.53 2.18 -4.84
CA PHE A 268 23.50 2.99 -5.50
C PHE A 268 23.96 3.55 -6.85
N GLU A 269 25.25 3.87 -6.99
CA GLU A 269 25.82 4.20 -8.29
C GLU A 269 25.84 3.00 -9.25
N ARG A 270 26.14 1.78 -8.75
CA ARG A 270 25.98 0.55 -9.54
C ARG A 270 24.54 0.34 -9.98
N LEU A 271 23.56 0.49 -9.09
CA LEU A 271 22.14 0.35 -9.40
C LEU A 271 21.73 1.34 -10.52
N ARG A 272 22.13 2.60 -10.41
CA ARG A 272 21.88 3.62 -11.44
C ARG A 272 22.55 3.27 -12.77
N ALA A 273 23.78 2.75 -12.75
CA ALA A 273 24.49 2.33 -13.96
C ALA A 273 23.79 1.14 -14.64
N GLN A 274 23.44 0.10 -13.89
CA GLN A 274 22.71 -1.07 -14.39
C GLN A 274 21.36 -0.68 -14.99
N TYR A 275 20.65 0.24 -14.32
CA TYR A 275 19.42 0.82 -14.85
C TYR A 275 19.65 1.50 -16.20
N ARG A 276 20.65 2.39 -16.32
CA ARG A 276 20.96 3.06 -17.60
C ARG A 276 21.29 2.07 -18.71
N THR A 277 22.10 1.04 -18.44
CA THR A 277 22.40 -0.02 -19.41
C THR A 277 21.15 -0.72 -19.90
N LEU A 278 20.24 -1.05 -18.98
CA LEU A 278 18.99 -1.73 -19.31
C LEU A 278 18.05 -0.82 -20.12
N ARG A 279 17.92 0.44 -19.69
CA ARG A 279 17.12 1.51 -20.31
C ARG A 279 17.57 1.79 -21.73
N ASP A 280 18.86 2.03 -21.92
CA ASP A 280 19.44 2.46 -23.21
C ASP A 280 19.62 1.28 -24.18
N GLY A 281 19.72 0.06 -23.65
CA GLY A 281 19.81 -1.17 -24.42
C GLY A 281 18.45 -1.83 -24.66
N GLN A 282 18.11 -2.83 -23.84
CA GLN A 282 16.95 -3.72 -24.07
C GLN A 282 15.61 -3.00 -24.09
N TRP A 283 15.52 -1.84 -23.45
CA TRP A 283 14.29 -1.06 -23.41
C TRP A 283 14.20 -0.01 -24.51
N GLY A 284 15.24 0.16 -25.33
CA GLY A 284 15.25 1.11 -26.45
C GLY A 284 15.03 2.56 -26.04
N GLY A 285 15.58 2.98 -24.90
CA GLY A 285 15.51 4.36 -24.39
C GLY A 285 14.24 4.70 -23.61
N ASP A 286 13.46 3.72 -23.15
CA ASP A 286 12.23 3.95 -22.38
C ASP A 286 12.53 4.52 -20.97
N THR A 287 12.20 5.78 -20.74
CA THR A 287 12.59 6.57 -19.56
C THR A 287 11.63 6.45 -18.37
N ARG A 288 10.70 5.49 -18.36
CA ARG A 288 9.61 5.41 -17.36
C ARG A 288 10.04 5.44 -15.89
N TYR A 289 11.25 4.99 -15.55
CA TYR A 289 11.75 4.99 -14.18
C TYR A 289 12.85 6.05 -13.93
N ASP A 290 13.12 6.94 -14.90
CA ASP A 290 14.14 7.98 -14.77
C ASP A 290 13.83 8.91 -13.59
N ALA A 291 12.57 9.32 -13.47
CA ALA A 291 12.11 10.15 -12.36
C ALA A 291 12.31 9.46 -11.00
N TRP A 292 12.17 8.13 -10.93
CA TRP A 292 12.42 7.39 -9.69
C TRP A 292 13.91 7.29 -9.37
N MET A 293 14.75 7.01 -10.38
CA MET A 293 16.20 6.84 -10.26
C MET A 293 16.94 8.16 -9.99
N ALA A 294 16.39 9.29 -10.46
CA ALA A 294 16.94 10.62 -10.26
C ALA A 294 16.80 11.12 -8.82
N GLN A 295 15.88 10.56 -8.04
CA GLN A 295 15.72 10.92 -6.64
C GLN A 295 16.86 10.33 -5.77
N PRO A 296 17.10 10.89 -4.57
CA PRO A 296 18.03 10.30 -3.62
C PRO A 296 17.65 8.84 -3.30
N LEU A 297 18.61 7.94 -3.48
CA LEU A 297 18.46 6.52 -3.12
C LEU A 297 18.94 6.32 -1.69
N ASN A 298 18.16 5.56 -0.93
CA ASN A 298 18.44 5.17 0.45
C ASN A 298 17.72 3.85 0.75
N ASN A 299 18.06 3.19 1.85
CA ASN A 299 17.54 1.86 2.20
C ASN A 299 16.01 1.86 2.30
N ALA A 300 15.42 2.89 2.91
CA ALA A 300 13.98 3.02 3.07
C ALA A 300 13.23 3.14 1.73
N ARG A 301 13.83 3.75 0.71
CA ARG A 301 13.23 3.86 -0.63
C ARG A 301 13.20 2.52 -1.38
N LEU A 302 14.09 1.59 -1.03
CA LEU A 302 14.12 0.24 -1.58
C LEU A 302 13.14 -0.70 -0.85
N LEU A 303 12.56 -0.31 0.29
CA LEU A 303 11.67 -1.17 1.07
C LEU A 303 10.44 -1.65 0.29
N PRO A 304 9.66 -0.79 -0.39
CA PRO A 304 8.45 -1.25 -1.08
C PRO A 304 8.70 -2.42 -2.03
N PHE A 305 9.77 -2.41 -2.81
CA PHE A 305 10.08 -3.51 -3.74
C PHE A 305 10.30 -4.86 -3.03
N GLY A 306 10.86 -4.85 -1.82
CA GLY A 306 10.99 -6.06 -1.01
C GLY A 306 9.68 -6.53 -0.37
N LEU A 307 8.70 -5.64 -0.20
CA LEU A 307 7.40 -5.97 0.39
C LEU A 307 6.42 -6.50 -0.67
N TYR A 308 6.31 -5.80 -1.80
CA TYR A 308 5.27 -6.05 -2.80
C TYR A 308 5.61 -7.16 -3.79
N ASP A 309 6.89 -7.35 -4.13
CA ASP A 309 7.27 -8.20 -5.26
C ASP A 309 7.98 -9.51 -4.86
N GLN A 310 8.30 -9.72 -3.56
CA GLN A 310 9.16 -10.81 -3.12
C GLN A 310 8.61 -12.21 -3.44
N TRP A 311 7.31 -12.44 -3.21
CA TRP A 311 6.68 -13.76 -3.34
C TRP A 311 5.71 -13.88 -4.52
N VAL A 312 5.65 -12.88 -5.40
CA VAL A 312 4.69 -12.86 -6.52
C VAL A 312 4.86 -14.10 -7.41
N GLU A 313 6.09 -14.49 -7.73
CA GLU A 313 6.37 -15.69 -8.54
C GLU A 313 6.03 -16.99 -7.81
N ALA A 314 6.17 -17.03 -6.48
CA ALA A 314 5.75 -18.16 -5.66
C ALA A 314 4.22 -18.33 -5.70
N PHE A 315 3.46 -17.25 -5.58
CA PHE A 315 2.00 -17.30 -5.74
C PHE A 315 1.59 -17.65 -7.19
N ALA A 316 2.33 -17.19 -8.19
CA ALA A 316 2.11 -17.62 -9.57
C ALA A 316 2.32 -19.12 -9.76
N ALA A 317 3.36 -19.69 -9.15
CA ALA A 317 3.59 -21.13 -9.12
C ALA A 317 2.48 -21.88 -8.38
N LEU A 318 2.01 -21.33 -7.25
CA LEU A 318 0.90 -21.89 -6.48
C LEU A 318 -0.40 -21.95 -7.31
N PHE A 319 -0.72 -20.88 -8.04
CA PHE A 319 -1.89 -20.81 -8.92
C PHE A 319 -1.80 -21.82 -10.08
N ARG A 320 -0.62 -21.99 -10.69
CA ARG A 320 -0.38 -23.05 -11.68
C ARG A 320 -0.60 -24.45 -11.09
N ARG A 321 -0.10 -24.71 -9.87
CA ARG A 321 -0.34 -25.98 -9.16
C ARG A 321 -1.80 -26.18 -8.75
N ALA A 322 -2.59 -25.11 -8.70
CA ALA A 322 -4.04 -25.14 -8.52
C ALA A 322 -4.79 -25.25 -9.86
N ASN A 323 -4.11 -25.49 -10.99
CA ASN A 323 -4.68 -25.58 -12.34
C ASN A 323 -5.46 -24.33 -12.76
N GLY A 324 -5.10 -23.15 -12.24
CA GLY A 324 -5.81 -21.90 -12.50
C GLY A 324 -7.16 -21.77 -11.79
N ASP A 325 -7.47 -22.63 -10.82
CA ASP A 325 -8.68 -22.51 -10.00
C ASP A 325 -8.47 -21.54 -8.83
N TRP A 326 -9.22 -20.43 -8.83
CA TRP A 326 -9.14 -19.40 -7.81
C TRP A 326 -9.50 -19.89 -6.40
N ARG A 327 -10.49 -20.78 -6.26
CA ARG A 327 -10.93 -21.28 -4.94
C ARG A 327 -9.85 -22.17 -4.34
N GLU A 328 -9.28 -23.05 -5.14
CA GLU A 328 -8.18 -23.92 -4.73
C GLU A 328 -6.92 -23.12 -4.43
N PHE A 329 -6.62 -22.10 -5.24
CA PHE A 329 -5.52 -21.18 -4.98
C PHE A 329 -5.67 -20.47 -3.63
N TYR A 330 -6.83 -19.86 -3.34
CA TYR A 330 -7.05 -19.19 -2.06
C TYR A 330 -6.99 -20.16 -0.87
N ARG A 331 -7.52 -21.38 -1.02
CA ARG A 331 -7.41 -22.42 0.02
C ARG A 331 -5.94 -22.72 0.33
N ARG A 332 -5.12 -22.97 -0.69
CA ARG A 332 -3.68 -23.26 -0.53
C ARG A 332 -2.89 -22.07 0.00
N ALA A 333 -3.18 -20.86 -0.47
CA ALA A 333 -2.55 -19.63 0.03
C ALA A 333 -2.87 -19.43 1.52
N ALA A 334 -4.10 -19.67 1.94
CA ALA A 334 -4.50 -19.61 3.35
C ALA A 334 -3.81 -20.69 4.21
N GLU A 335 -3.58 -21.89 3.66
CA GLU A 335 -2.80 -22.93 4.35
C GLU A 335 -1.36 -22.51 4.61
N ILE A 336 -0.69 -21.94 3.60
CA ILE A 336 0.65 -21.36 3.76
C ILE A 336 0.62 -20.19 4.76
N GLY A 337 -0.41 -19.33 4.71
CA GLY A 337 -0.57 -18.19 5.60
C GLY A 337 -0.68 -18.56 7.10
N ARG A 338 -1.26 -19.73 7.41
CA ARG A 338 -1.39 -20.26 8.79
C ARG A 338 -0.10 -20.83 9.36
N LEU A 339 0.94 -21.03 8.53
CA LEU A 339 2.22 -21.53 9.01
C LEU A 339 2.93 -20.47 9.87
N PRO A 340 3.73 -20.88 10.87
CA PRO A 340 4.66 -19.99 11.55
C PRO A 340 5.61 -19.31 10.54
N ALA A 341 6.04 -18.07 10.81
CA ALA A 341 6.78 -17.23 9.87
C ALA A 341 7.93 -17.96 9.14
N ALA A 342 8.83 -18.62 9.88
CA ALA A 342 9.95 -19.35 9.27
C ALA A 342 9.51 -20.51 8.34
N ALA A 343 8.48 -21.26 8.73
CA ALA A 343 7.94 -22.34 7.89
C ALA A 343 7.17 -21.80 6.68
N ARG A 344 6.51 -20.64 6.83
CA ARG A 344 5.84 -19.93 5.74
C ARG A 344 6.83 -19.45 4.68
N GLU A 345 7.91 -18.81 5.09
CA GLU A 345 8.99 -18.40 4.18
C GLU A 345 9.61 -19.58 3.44
N GLN A 346 9.89 -20.69 4.14
CA GLN A 346 10.40 -21.91 3.51
C GLN A 346 9.41 -22.50 2.50
N ALA A 347 8.11 -22.52 2.84
CA ALA A 347 7.07 -22.99 1.94
C ALA A 347 6.99 -22.14 0.66
N LEU A 348 7.03 -20.80 0.79
CA LEU A 348 7.04 -19.89 -0.36
C LEU A 348 8.32 -20.02 -1.19
N ALA A 349 9.49 -20.13 -0.55
CA ALA A 349 10.76 -20.34 -1.23
C ALA A 349 10.78 -21.65 -2.04
N SER A 350 10.12 -22.71 -1.57
CA SER A 350 10.01 -23.99 -2.30
C SER A 350 9.13 -23.95 -3.56
N LEU A 351 8.45 -22.82 -3.82
CA LEU A 351 7.63 -22.59 -5.00
C LEU A 351 8.37 -21.85 -6.12
N LEU A 352 9.51 -21.23 -5.81
CA LEU A 352 10.42 -20.57 -6.76
C LEU A 352 11.37 -21.60 -7.39
#